data_AF-A0A9E0GMQ7-F1
#
_entry.id   AF-A0A9E0GMQ7-F1
#
_cell.length_a   1.000
_cell.length_b   1.000
_cell.length_c   1.000
_cell.angle_alpha   90.00
_cell.angle_beta   90.00
_cell.angle_gamma   90.00
#
_symmetry.space_group_name_H-M   'P 1'
#
loop_
_entity.id
_entity.type
_entity.pdbx_description
1 polymer ?
#
loop_
_entity_poly.entity_id
_entity_poly.type
_entity_poly.pdbx_seq_one_letter_code
_entity_poly.pdbx_strand_id
1 'polypeptide(L)'
;MSEENPMNSVQILVDELHVLDTQLAGYEHRYGILSETFFAWFQSGEEPENPDWVQDFALWAGTYQLRLRRQEKYRRLITEVLTRRDVPALLQESTLIGVPG
;
A
#
# COMPACT_ATOMS: atom_id res chain seq x y z
N MET A 1 -12.00 -19.87 20.69
CA MET A 1 -11.46 -18.74 19.89
C MET A 1 -10.68 -19.36 18.76
N SER A 2 -11.25 -19.41 17.56
CA SER A 2 -10.56 -20.00 16.40
C SER A 2 -9.33 -19.14 16.09
N GLU A 3 -8.15 -19.75 16.00
CA GLU A 3 -6.95 -19.06 15.51
C GLU A 3 -7.24 -18.53 14.11
N GLU A 4 -7.27 -17.20 13.96
CA GLU A 4 -7.39 -16.56 12.66
C GLU A 4 -6.16 -16.97 11.83
N ASN A 5 -6.39 -17.60 10.68
CA ASN A 5 -5.30 -18.04 9.81
C ASN A 5 -4.54 -16.81 9.32
N PRO A 6 -3.24 -16.64 9.64
CA PRO A 6 -2.49 -15.43 9.28
C PRO A 6 -2.41 -15.21 7.77
N MET A 7 -2.52 -16.27 6.95
CA MET A 7 -2.62 -16.12 5.50
C MET A 7 -3.92 -15.44 5.04
N ASN A 8 -5.02 -15.64 5.76
CA ASN A 8 -6.28 -14.96 5.46
C ASN A 8 -6.15 -13.45 5.76
N SER A 9 -5.58 -13.09 6.91
CA SER A 9 -5.34 -11.68 7.28
C SER A 9 -4.39 -10.97 6.30
N VAL A 10 -3.40 -11.69 5.74
CA VAL A 10 -2.52 -11.16 4.67
C VAL A 10 -3.32 -10.90 3.39
N GLN A 11 -4.17 -11.83 2.95
CA GLN A 11 -4.98 -11.65 1.75
C GLN A 11 -5.92 -10.45 1.88
N ILE A 12 -6.59 -10.29 3.03
CA ILE A 12 -7.44 -9.14 3.31
C ILE A 12 -6.66 -7.83 3.19
N LEU A 13 -5.41 -7.79 3.69
CA LEU A 13 -4.59 -6.59 3.58
C LEU A 13 -4.16 -6.28 2.16
N VAL A 14 -3.92 -7.29 1.33
CA VAL A 14 -3.63 -7.10 -0.10
C VAL A 14 -4.84 -6.48 -0.80
N ASP A 15 -6.05 -7.01 -0.54
CA ASP A 15 -7.27 -6.47 -1.13
C ASP A 15 -7.54 -5.03 -0.66
N GLU A 16 -7.36 -4.75 0.65
CA GLU A 16 -7.45 -3.39 1.19
C GLU A 16 -6.46 -2.44 0.53
N LEU A 17 -5.21 -2.88 0.32
CA LEU A 17 -4.18 -2.07 -0.34
C LEU A 17 -4.57 -1.72 -1.78
N HIS A 18 -5.09 -2.68 -2.55
CA HIS A 18 -5.54 -2.44 -3.92
C HIS A 18 -6.73 -1.47 -3.99
N VAL A 19 -7.66 -1.57 -3.05
CA VAL A 19 -8.78 -0.62 -2.93
C VAL A 19 -8.27 0.79 -2.64
N LEU A 20 -7.29 0.94 -1.75
CA LEU A 20 -6.69 2.23 -1.42
C LEU A 20 -5.88 2.80 -2.59
N ASP A 21 -5.10 1.96 -3.28
CA ASP A 21 -4.37 2.34 -4.51
C ASP A 21 -5.32 2.88 -5.58
N THR A 22 -6.45 2.20 -5.79
CA THR A 22 -7.47 2.64 -6.77
C THR A 22 -8.07 4.00 -6.39
N GLN A 23 -8.33 4.23 -5.10
CA GLN A 23 -8.82 5.52 -4.62
C GLN A 23 -7.78 6.63 -4.83
N LEU A 24 -6.52 6.38 -4.48
CA LEU A 24 -5.42 7.33 -4.69
C LEU A 24 -5.26 7.68 -6.17
N ALA A 25 -5.26 6.68 -7.05
CA ALA A 25 -5.20 6.88 -8.50
C ALA A 25 -6.36 7.75 -9.03
N GLY A 26 -7.53 7.70 -8.40
CA GLY A 26 -8.66 8.58 -8.73
C GLY A 26 -8.34 10.06 -8.48
N TYR A 27 -7.70 10.37 -7.35
CA TYR A 27 -7.24 11.74 -7.08
C TYR A 27 -6.10 12.14 -8.02
N GLU A 28 -5.14 11.25 -8.26
CA GLU A 28 -4.02 11.52 -9.18
C GLU A 28 -4.50 11.84 -10.59
N HIS A 29 -5.49 11.10 -11.09
CA HIS A 29 -6.09 11.35 -12.40
C HIS A 29 -6.90 12.65 -12.42
N ARG A 30 -7.67 12.94 -11.36
CA ARG A 30 -8.48 14.17 -11.25
C ARG A 30 -7.61 15.42 -11.26
N TYR A 31 -6.46 15.38 -10.60
CA TYR A 31 -5.60 16.55 -10.38
C TYR A 31 -4.35 16.58 -11.27
N GLY A 32 -4.03 15.47 -11.95
CA GLY A 32 -2.84 15.36 -12.81
C GLY A 32 -1.52 15.34 -12.05
N ILE A 33 -1.54 14.97 -10.77
CA ILE A 33 -0.38 15.03 -9.85
C ILE A 33 -0.28 13.69 -9.12
N LEU A 34 0.94 13.14 -9.00
CA LEU A 34 1.17 11.89 -8.28
C LEU A 34 1.00 12.05 -6.77
N SER A 35 0.59 10.98 -6.08
CA SER A 35 0.42 10.97 -4.61
C SER A 35 1.71 11.37 -3.87
N GLU A 36 2.88 11.06 -4.43
CA GLU A 36 4.17 11.46 -3.84
C GLU A 36 4.33 12.99 -3.81
N THR A 37 3.92 13.67 -4.87
CA THR A 37 3.93 15.13 -4.96
C THR A 37 2.88 15.74 -4.05
N PHE A 38 1.66 15.17 -4.01
CA PHE A 38 0.63 15.53 -3.03
C PHE A 38 1.14 15.41 -1.59
N PHE A 39 1.91 14.37 -1.29
CA PHE A 39 2.45 14.11 0.04
C PHE A 39 3.56 15.09 0.43
N ALA A 40 4.43 15.47 -0.51
CA ALA A 40 5.41 16.51 -0.28
C ALA A 40 4.74 17.85 0.07
N TRP A 41 3.66 18.18 -0.64
CA TRP A 41 2.86 19.38 -0.38
C TRP A 41 2.14 19.34 0.97
N PHE A 42 1.53 18.19 1.30
CA PHE A 42 0.95 17.96 2.62
C PHE A 42 1.95 18.16 3.77
N GLN A 43 3.20 17.71 3.58
CA GLN A 43 4.23 17.87 4.60
C GLN A 43 4.76 19.31 4.73
N SER A 44 4.64 20.16 3.71
CA SER A 44 5.06 21.56 3.81
C SER A 44 4.06 22.41 4.61
N GLY A 45 2.83 21.92 4.80
CA GLY A 45 1.77 22.62 5.53
C GLY A 45 1.12 23.74 4.72
N GLU A 46 1.37 23.79 3.41
CA GLU A 46 0.67 24.71 2.51
C GLU A 46 -0.74 24.19 2.23
N GLU A 47 -1.74 25.03 2.46
CA GLU A 47 -3.12 24.72 2.12
C GLU A 47 -3.42 25.09 0.66
N PRO A 48 -4.20 24.28 -0.08
CA PRO A 48 -4.67 24.66 -1.40
C PRO A 48 -5.48 25.96 -1.34
N GLU A 49 -5.19 26.90 -2.23
CA GLU A 49 -5.96 28.16 -2.32
C GLU A 49 -7.42 27.93 -2.73
N ASN A 50 -7.69 26.82 -3.44
CA ASN A 50 -9.03 26.44 -3.88
C ASN A 50 -9.75 25.61 -2.79
N PRO A 51 -10.88 26.08 -2.24
CA PRO A 51 -11.64 25.34 -1.23
C PRO A 51 -12.15 23.96 -1.70
N ASP A 52 -12.40 23.78 -3.01
CA ASP A 52 -12.78 22.47 -3.57
C ASP A 52 -11.63 21.45 -3.47
N TRP A 53 -10.38 21.92 -3.46
CA TRP A 53 -9.21 21.08 -3.31
C TRP A 53 -8.96 20.73 -1.85
N VAL A 54 -9.32 21.60 -0.91
CA VAL A 54 -9.11 21.36 0.54
C VAL A 54 -9.82 20.08 0.99
N GLN A 55 -11.06 19.85 0.54
CA GLN A 55 -11.82 18.66 0.92
C GLN A 55 -11.20 17.38 0.32
N ASP A 56 -10.97 17.37 -0.99
CA ASP A 56 -10.39 16.22 -1.67
C ASP A 56 -8.96 15.93 -1.18
N PHE A 57 -8.21 16.97 -0.82
CA PHE A 57 -6.89 16.86 -0.22
C PHE A 57 -6.92 16.20 1.15
N ALA A 58 -7.86 16.59 2.02
CA ALA A 58 -8.02 15.96 3.33
C ALA A 58 -8.42 14.48 3.20
N LEU A 59 -9.29 14.15 2.25
CA LEU A 59 -9.68 12.77 1.95
C LEU A 59 -8.51 11.97 1.38
N TRP A 60 -7.79 12.52 0.40
CA TRP A 60 -6.58 11.92 -0.16
C TRP A 60 -5.52 11.65 0.92
N ALA A 61 -5.25 12.62 1.79
CA ALA A 61 -4.26 12.49 2.86
C ALA A 61 -4.65 11.38 3.84
N GLY A 62 -5.94 11.29 4.21
CA GLY A 62 -6.46 10.20 5.02
C GLY A 62 -6.30 8.83 4.36
N THR A 63 -6.64 8.72 3.07
CA THR A 63 -6.47 7.49 2.28
C THR A 63 -5.00 7.09 2.19
N TYR A 64 -4.11 8.03 1.92
CA TYR A 64 -2.67 7.77 1.80
C TYR A 64 -2.07 7.31 3.14
N GLN A 65 -2.39 7.99 4.23
CA GLN A 65 -1.96 7.58 5.56
C GLN A 65 -2.49 6.20 5.96
N LEU A 66 -3.75 5.90 5.63
CA LEU A 66 -4.32 4.58 5.89
C LEU A 66 -3.58 3.50 5.10
N ARG A 67 -3.29 3.74 3.82
CA ARG A 67 -2.50 2.85 2.97
C ARG A 67 -1.14 2.56 3.58
N LEU A 68 -0.40 3.57 4.03
CA LEU A 68 0.90 3.38 4.69
C LEU A 68 0.78 2.48 5.93
N ARG A 69 -0.25 2.66 6.75
CA ARG A 69 -0.51 1.81 7.93
C ARG A 69 -0.84 0.37 7.53
N ARG A 70 -1.64 0.17 6.48
CA ARG A 70 -1.97 -1.19 5.97
C ARG A 70 -0.75 -1.88 5.37
N GLN A 71 0.06 -1.15 4.61
CA GLN A 71 1.28 -1.66 4.01
C GLN A 71 2.28 -2.10 5.07
N GLU A 72 2.43 -1.30 6.13
CA GLU A 72 3.28 -1.63 7.26
C GLU A 72 2.75 -2.86 8.03
N LYS A 73 1.44 -2.97 8.24
CA LYS A 73 0.83 -4.18 8.83
C LYS A 73 1.06 -5.42 7.95
N TYR A 74 0.90 -5.29 6.63
CA TYR A 74 1.17 -6.36 5.67
C TYR A 74 2.61 -6.84 5.76
N ARG A 75 3.60 -5.92 5.72
CA ARG A 75 5.02 -6.24 5.81
C ARG A 75 5.35 -7.04 7.08
N ARG A 76 4.80 -6.64 8.23
CA ARG A 76 5.00 -7.37 9.48
C ARG A 76 4.41 -8.78 9.44
N LEU A 77 3.15 -8.91 9.01
CA LEU A 77 2.47 -10.19 8.98
C LEU A 77 3.09 -11.17 7.97
N ILE A 78 3.46 -10.71 6.78
CA ILE A 78 4.09 -11.58 5.80
C ILE A 78 5.48 -12.02 6.26
N THR A 79 6.23 -11.14 6.91
CA THR A 79 7.54 -11.51 7.51
C THR A 79 7.34 -12.58 8.59
N GLU A 80 6.35 -12.44 9.46
CA GLU A 80 6.04 -13.45 10.48
C GLU A 80 5.65 -14.80 9.86
N VAL A 81 4.79 -14.80 8.84
CA VAL A 81 4.41 -16.02 8.11
C VAL A 81 5.63 -16.69 7.46
N LEU A 82 6.49 -15.91 6.79
CA LEU A 82 7.69 -16.38 6.11
C LEU A 82 8.82 -16.80 7.06
N THR A 83 8.79 -16.36 8.32
CA THR A 83 9.78 -16.76 9.34
C THR A 83 9.32 -18.02 10.07
N ARG A 84 8.00 -18.17 10.31
CA ARG A 84 7.41 -19.36 10.96
C ARG A 84 7.42 -20.60 10.08
N ARG A 85 7.26 -20.41 8.77
CA ARG A 85 7.53 -21.44 7.77
C ARG A 85 8.97 -21.23 7.35
N ASP A 86 9.91 -22.12 7.63
CA ASP A 86 11.23 -22.05 7.01
C ASP A 86 11.05 -21.92 5.48
N VAL A 87 11.24 -20.73 4.92
CA VAL A 87 11.23 -20.51 3.48
C VAL A 87 12.66 -20.35 2.96
N PRO A 88 13.38 -21.45 2.73
CA PRO A 88 14.37 -21.52 1.68
C PRO A 88 13.84 -22.23 0.43
N ALA A 89 12.52 -22.25 0.20
CA ALA A 89 11.92 -22.95 -0.96
C ALA A 89 11.21 -22.03 -1.98
N LEU A 90 10.54 -20.95 -1.55
CA LEU A 90 9.75 -20.11 -2.48
C LEU A 90 10.59 -19.06 -3.23
N LEU A 91 11.80 -18.75 -2.75
CA LEU A 91 12.74 -17.85 -3.42
C LEU A 91 13.63 -18.56 -4.46
N GLN A 92 13.63 -19.91 -4.53
CA GLN A 92 14.49 -20.63 -5.49
C GLN A 92 13.87 -20.79 -6.89
N GLU A 93 12.56 -20.66 -7.06
CA GLU A 93 11.93 -20.88 -8.38
C GLU A 93 12.05 -19.66 -9.32
N SER A 94 12.33 -18.46 -8.81
CA SER A 94 12.48 -17.26 -9.66
C SER A 94 13.88 -17.09 -10.26
N THR A 95 14.87 -17.94 -9.89
CA THR A 95 16.26 -17.83 -10.40
C THR A 95 16.56 -18.78 -11.57
N LEU A 96 15.63 -19.66 -11.96
CA LEU A 96 15.89 -20.69 -12.99
C LEU A 96 15.33 -20.39 -14.40
N ILE A 97 14.81 -19.18 -14.66
CA ILE A 97 14.42 -18.77 -16.01
C ILE A 97 15.34 -17.64 -16.48
N GLY A 98 16.56 -18.05 -16.88
CA GLY A 98 17.62 -17.17 -17.37
C GLY A 98 18.71 -17.94 -18.12
N VAL A 99 18.29 -18.75 -19.09
CA VAL A 99 18.99 -19.23 -20.30
C VAL A 99 20.54 -19.24 -20.31
N PRO A 100 21.17 -20.42 -20.45
CA PRO A 100 22.38 -20.57 -21.25
C PRO A 100 22.04 -21.27 -22.58
N GLY A 101 22.36 -20.61 -23.69
CA GLY A 101 22.21 -21.13 -25.05
C GLY A 101 22.59 -20.10 -26.08
#